data_AF-A0A958EYK4-F1
#
_entry.id   AF-A0A958EYK4-F1
#
_cell.length_a   1.000
_cell.length_b   1.000
_cell.length_c   1.000
_cell.angle_alpha   90.00
_cell.angle_beta   90.00
_cell.angle_gamma   90.00
#
_symmetry.space_group_name_H-M   'P 1'
#
loop_
_entity.id
_entity.type
_entity.pdbx_description
1 polymer ?
#
loop_
_entity_poly.entity_id
_entity_poly.type
_entity_poly.pdbx_seq_one_letter_code
_entity_poly.pdbx_strand_id
1 'polypeptide(L)'
;MRSIILFVLSVGFLWASDDDHSKMTGPYSTPQEITAACLECHQDAAKQVMGTTHWTWESLEPMKVQGHDEAVYLGKKNLFNNFCVNLYSNWPRCTSCHAGYGWKDASFDFKDEKNVDCLVCHDQTGTYNKTPTGAGMPDPKVDLVAVAQSVGPANRETCGSCHFYGGGGENVKHGDLEPALINPTTGLDVHMGGNDMVCQDCHEFDKHQLKGIAVSVTAVAGDRQVECAGCHEETPHEKDILNTHFKKVACQTCHIPVYAKELPTKMYWDWSTAGQDLEVQKDKFGKPTYDKKKGDFIWDQNIQPEYLWYNGNTSRYLAGDKINENGITQLNYPLGSKDDADARIYPFKVHRGKQISDAENKYLIVPKLMGGYWKHFDWNKAAEDGMKSIGLTYSGKFEFVETEMFWRVNHEVSAPDMALKCTDCHQGGSRLDWKKLGYDVDPAPKEEIDKYMKQ
;
A
#
# COMPACT_ATOMS: atom_id res chain seq x y z
N MET A 1 -67.41 -29.46 1.63
CA MET A 1 -66.62 -28.64 0.70
C MET A 1 -65.17 -29.04 0.84
N ARG A 2 -64.55 -29.51 -0.25
CA ARG A 2 -63.12 -29.87 -0.30
C ARG A 2 -62.31 -28.57 -0.38
N SER A 3 -61.36 -28.36 0.53
CA SER A 3 -60.30 -27.37 0.35
C SER A 3 -58.98 -28.10 0.16
N ILE A 4 -58.48 -28.02 -1.06
CA ILE A 4 -57.18 -28.53 -1.49
C ILE A 4 -56.14 -27.48 -1.07
N ILE A 5 -55.20 -27.86 -0.22
CA ILE A 5 -54.02 -27.04 0.10
C ILE A 5 -52.99 -27.32 -0.99
N LEU A 6 -52.76 -26.33 -1.87
CA LEU A 6 -51.65 -26.34 -2.82
C LEU A 6 -50.35 -26.02 -2.05
N PHE A 7 -49.43 -26.97 -1.99
CA PHE A 7 -48.03 -26.71 -1.64
C PHE A 7 -47.33 -26.16 -2.88
N VAL A 8 -46.96 -24.88 -2.86
CA VAL A 8 -46.07 -24.29 -3.86
C VAL A 8 -44.64 -24.64 -3.43
N LEU A 9 -44.01 -25.61 -4.10
CA LEU A 9 -42.57 -25.81 -4.00
C LEU A 9 -41.88 -24.63 -4.69
N SER A 10 -41.31 -23.73 -3.88
CA SER A 10 -40.29 -22.80 -4.32
C SER A 10 -39.03 -23.60 -4.65
N VAL A 11 -38.78 -23.82 -5.95
CA VAL A 11 -37.50 -24.32 -6.44
C VAL A 11 -36.47 -23.22 -6.19
N GLY A 12 -35.67 -23.39 -5.13
CA GLY A 12 -34.47 -22.59 -4.94
C GLY A 12 -33.52 -22.86 -6.10
N PHE A 13 -33.22 -21.84 -6.89
CA PHE A 13 -32.12 -21.88 -7.83
C PHE A 13 -30.80 -21.97 -7.03
N LEU A 14 -30.27 -23.19 -6.90
CA LEU A 14 -28.89 -23.44 -6.52
C LEU A 14 -27.99 -23.00 -7.69
N TRP A 15 -27.38 -21.82 -7.58
CA TRP A 15 -26.21 -21.47 -8.38
C TRP A 15 -24.98 -21.75 -7.52
N ALA A 16 -24.62 -23.02 -7.45
CA ALA A 16 -23.29 -23.45 -7.03
C ALA A 16 -22.81 -24.41 -8.12
N SER A 17 -22.05 -23.89 -9.09
CA SER A 17 -21.05 -24.74 -9.71
C SER A 17 -19.95 -24.88 -8.67
N ASP A 18 -19.90 -26.03 -7.99
CA ASP A 18 -18.65 -26.49 -7.40
C ASP A 18 -17.71 -26.74 -8.60
N ASP A 19 -16.99 -25.69 -9.02
CA ASP A 19 -15.99 -25.80 -10.06
C ASP A 19 -14.87 -26.69 -9.53
N ASP A 20 -14.86 -27.94 -10.02
CA ASP A 20 -13.90 -28.96 -9.62
C ASP A 20 -12.56 -28.72 -10.32
N HIS A 21 -11.76 -27.84 -9.74
CA HIS A 21 -10.43 -27.46 -10.22
C HIS A 21 -9.43 -28.63 -10.23
N SER A 22 -9.70 -29.74 -9.54
CA SER A 22 -8.86 -30.95 -9.59
C SER A 22 -8.73 -31.53 -11.01
N LYS A 23 -9.62 -31.15 -11.92
CA LYS A 23 -9.63 -31.54 -13.34
C LYS A 23 -8.72 -30.70 -14.23
N MET A 24 -8.00 -29.71 -13.69
CA MET A 24 -6.94 -28.99 -14.40
C MET A 24 -5.77 -29.96 -14.62
N THR A 25 -5.74 -30.69 -15.72
CA THR A 25 -4.79 -31.80 -15.95
C THR A 25 -3.48 -31.37 -16.60
N GLY A 26 -3.41 -30.19 -17.22
CA GLY A 26 -2.23 -29.73 -17.94
C GLY A 26 -1.75 -30.71 -19.04
N PRO A 27 -0.47 -30.67 -19.42
CA PRO A 27 0.52 -29.66 -19.03
C PRO A 27 0.19 -28.29 -19.63
N TYR A 28 0.58 -27.23 -18.93
CA TYR A 28 0.51 -25.87 -19.44
C TYR A 28 1.93 -25.39 -19.78
N SER A 29 2.16 -24.99 -21.02
CA SER A 29 3.46 -24.50 -21.49
C SER A 29 3.72 -23.06 -21.04
N THR A 30 2.65 -22.32 -20.77
CA THR A 30 2.68 -20.94 -20.28
C THR A 30 1.60 -20.72 -19.22
N PRO A 31 1.79 -19.78 -18.28
CA PRO A 31 0.74 -19.45 -17.32
C PRO A 31 -0.50 -18.85 -18.00
N GLN A 32 -0.36 -18.21 -19.16
CA GLN A 32 -1.48 -17.72 -19.96
C GLN A 32 -2.41 -18.85 -20.44
N GLU A 33 -1.90 -20.06 -20.67
CA GLU A 33 -2.74 -21.22 -21.00
C GLU A 33 -3.63 -21.64 -19.81
N ILE A 34 -3.17 -21.42 -18.58
CA ILE A 34 -3.98 -21.65 -17.37
C ILE A 34 -5.08 -20.61 -17.29
N THR A 35 -4.75 -19.32 -17.44
CA THR A 35 -5.76 -18.26 -17.50
C THR A 35 -6.78 -18.55 -18.60
N ALA A 36 -6.36 -18.97 -19.80
CA ALA A 36 -7.27 -19.36 -20.87
C ALA A 36 -8.21 -20.51 -20.46
N ALA A 37 -7.71 -21.53 -19.76
CA ALA A 37 -8.54 -22.62 -19.23
C ALA A 37 -9.51 -22.13 -18.14
N CYS A 38 -9.08 -21.25 -17.22
CA CYS A 38 -9.96 -20.63 -16.22
C CYS A 38 -11.12 -19.88 -16.90
N LEU A 39 -10.85 -19.19 -18.01
CA LEU A 39 -11.85 -18.39 -18.73
C LEU A 39 -12.89 -19.23 -19.48
N GLU A 40 -12.71 -20.55 -19.62
CA GLU A 40 -13.76 -21.42 -20.17
C GLU A 40 -15.01 -21.46 -19.27
N CYS A 41 -14.80 -21.39 -17.95
CA CYS A 41 -15.87 -21.36 -16.94
C CYS A 41 -16.08 -19.96 -16.33
N HIS A 42 -15.02 -19.16 -16.16
CA HIS A 42 -15.06 -17.84 -15.50
C HIS A 42 -14.96 -16.68 -16.51
N GLN A 43 -15.85 -16.68 -17.50
CA GLN A 43 -15.76 -15.81 -18.69
C GLN A 43 -15.70 -14.30 -18.42
N ASP A 44 -16.22 -13.85 -17.27
CA ASP A 44 -16.20 -12.44 -16.88
C ASP A 44 -15.07 -12.09 -15.91
N ALA A 45 -14.38 -13.08 -15.31
CA ALA A 45 -13.43 -12.84 -14.23
C ALA A 45 -12.23 -11.99 -14.69
N ALA A 46 -11.63 -12.29 -15.85
CA ALA A 46 -10.55 -11.46 -16.38
C ALA A 46 -11.02 -10.03 -16.63
N LYS A 47 -12.18 -9.83 -17.26
CA LYS A 47 -12.73 -8.47 -17.51
C LYS A 47 -12.96 -7.71 -16.21
N GLN A 48 -13.47 -8.39 -15.19
CA GLN A 48 -13.68 -7.82 -13.87
C GLN A 48 -12.36 -7.37 -13.25
N VAL A 49 -11.34 -8.23 -13.21
CA VAL A 49 -9.98 -7.87 -12.74
C VAL A 49 -9.39 -6.73 -13.56
N MET A 50 -9.53 -6.78 -14.88
CA MET A 50 -9.01 -5.75 -15.79
C MET A 50 -9.65 -4.38 -15.60
N GLY A 51 -10.87 -4.34 -15.04
CA GLY A 51 -11.54 -3.11 -14.63
C GLY A 51 -11.03 -2.53 -13.30
N THR A 52 -10.05 -3.14 -12.64
CA THR A 52 -9.58 -2.73 -11.30
C THR A 52 -8.24 -2.00 -11.36
N THR A 53 -7.92 -1.30 -10.26
CA THR A 53 -6.60 -0.69 -10.05
C THR A 53 -5.47 -1.72 -9.87
N HIS A 54 -5.77 -2.98 -9.52
CA HIS A 54 -4.78 -4.06 -9.45
C HIS A 54 -4.25 -4.43 -10.85
N TRP A 55 -5.09 -4.26 -11.87
CA TRP A 55 -4.71 -4.44 -13.27
C TRP A 55 -4.10 -3.18 -13.88
N THR A 56 -4.80 -2.04 -13.80
CA THR A 56 -4.37 -0.81 -14.49
C THR A 56 -3.17 -0.15 -13.81
N TRP A 57 -3.01 -0.35 -12.49
CA TRP A 57 -2.11 0.40 -11.62
C TRP A 57 -2.32 1.93 -11.67
N GLU A 58 -3.52 2.35 -12.07
CA GLU A 58 -3.99 3.72 -12.15
C GLU A 58 -5.42 3.78 -11.62
N SER A 59 -5.85 4.95 -11.15
CA SER A 59 -7.22 5.21 -10.75
C SER A 59 -8.18 4.87 -11.90
N LEU A 60 -9.41 4.47 -11.57
CA LEU A 60 -10.42 4.16 -12.58
C LEU A 60 -10.98 5.42 -13.23
N GLU A 61 -10.96 6.52 -12.49
CA GLU A 61 -11.36 7.84 -12.95
C GLU A 61 -10.23 8.86 -12.72
N PRO A 62 -10.13 9.91 -13.54
CA PRO A 62 -9.14 10.96 -13.33
C PRO A 62 -9.47 11.76 -12.07
N MET A 63 -8.43 12.12 -11.32
CA MET A 63 -8.53 12.80 -10.02
C MET A 63 -8.02 14.23 -10.12
N LYS A 64 -8.72 15.16 -9.46
CA LYS A 64 -8.24 16.53 -9.31
C LYS A 64 -7.09 16.55 -8.30
N VAL A 65 -5.95 17.08 -8.72
CA VAL A 65 -4.79 17.29 -7.86
C VAL A 65 -4.68 18.78 -7.53
N GLN A 66 -4.42 19.10 -6.26
CA GLN A 66 -4.20 20.49 -5.83
C GLN A 66 -3.01 21.09 -6.59
N GLY A 67 -3.19 22.29 -7.16
CA GLY A 67 -2.15 22.99 -7.93
C GLY A 67 -2.11 22.63 -9.42
N HIS A 68 -2.98 21.73 -9.88
CA HIS A 68 -3.08 21.30 -11.28
C HIS A 68 -4.46 21.60 -11.84
N ASP A 69 -4.54 22.13 -13.07
CA ASP A 69 -5.82 22.51 -13.71
C ASP A 69 -6.60 21.28 -14.21
N GLU A 70 -5.90 20.30 -14.76
CA GLU A 70 -6.48 19.09 -15.31
C GLU A 70 -6.60 17.97 -14.26
N ALA A 71 -7.65 17.16 -14.39
CA ALA A 71 -7.74 15.91 -13.63
C ALA A 71 -6.86 14.85 -14.31
N VAL A 72 -6.15 14.07 -13.52
CA VAL A 72 -5.18 13.08 -14.02
C VAL A 72 -5.43 11.72 -13.41
N TYR A 73 -5.15 10.67 -14.18
CA TYR A 73 -5.11 9.32 -13.63
C TYR A 73 -3.92 9.20 -12.68
N LEU A 74 -4.11 8.59 -11.52
CA LEU A 74 -3.07 8.45 -10.50
C LEU A 74 -2.91 7.00 -10.10
N GLY A 75 -1.68 6.52 -9.99
CA GLY A 75 -1.42 5.23 -9.36
C GLY A 75 0.03 4.81 -9.41
N LYS A 76 0.29 3.56 -9.01
CA LYS A 76 1.65 2.99 -9.00
C LYS A 76 2.32 3.09 -10.38
N LYS A 77 1.54 3.14 -11.47
CA LYS A 77 2.07 3.23 -12.83
C LYS A 77 2.80 4.55 -13.11
N ASN A 78 2.34 5.67 -12.54
CA ASN A 78 2.80 6.99 -12.93
C ASN A 78 3.29 7.89 -11.77
N LEU A 79 3.08 7.48 -10.52
CA LEU A 79 3.50 8.24 -9.35
C LEU A 79 4.94 8.00 -8.93
N PHE A 80 5.55 9.05 -8.37
CA PHE A 80 6.82 8.96 -7.66
C PHE A 80 6.63 8.42 -6.24
N ASN A 81 7.59 7.64 -5.79
CA ASN A 81 7.84 7.38 -4.37
C ASN A 81 9.32 7.63 -4.06
N ASN A 82 9.69 7.72 -2.79
CA ASN A 82 11.08 7.84 -2.38
C ASN A 82 11.71 6.50 -1.97
N PHE A 83 11.22 5.39 -2.53
CA PHE A 83 11.85 4.07 -2.46
C PHE A 83 12.59 3.77 -3.76
N CYS A 84 11.91 3.09 -4.70
CA CYS A 84 12.46 2.74 -6.02
C CYS A 84 12.12 3.81 -7.08
N VAL A 85 11.70 4.99 -6.66
CA VAL A 85 11.40 6.16 -7.50
C VAL A 85 10.14 6.00 -8.35
N ASN A 86 10.19 5.25 -9.45
CA ASN A 86 9.10 5.19 -10.42
C ASN A 86 9.12 3.88 -11.23
N LEU A 87 7.96 3.45 -11.72
CA LEU A 87 7.80 2.25 -12.55
C LEU A 87 8.46 2.38 -13.93
N TYR A 88 8.30 3.53 -14.57
CA TYR A 88 8.76 3.75 -15.93
C TYR A 88 10.26 3.43 -16.05
N SER A 89 10.64 2.76 -17.14
CA SER A 89 11.97 2.17 -17.41
C SER A 89 12.39 0.96 -16.53
N ASN A 90 11.59 0.59 -15.52
CA ASN A 90 11.93 -0.41 -14.50
C ASN A 90 10.92 -1.57 -14.38
N TRP A 91 9.97 -1.69 -15.31
CA TRP A 91 8.82 -2.61 -15.21
C TRP A 91 9.15 -4.03 -14.72
N PRO A 92 10.12 -4.78 -15.28
CA PRO A 92 10.25 -6.21 -14.97
C PRO A 92 10.52 -6.53 -13.49
N ARG A 93 11.13 -5.60 -12.76
CA ARG A 93 11.35 -5.71 -11.31
C ARG A 93 10.11 -5.32 -10.51
N CYS A 94 9.36 -4.34 -10.97
CA CYS A 94 8.22 -3.80 -10.25
C CYS A 94 6.97 -4.66 -10.44
N THR A 95 6.77 -5.20 -11.64
CA THR A 95 5.60 -5.96 -12.08
C THR A 95 5.62 -7.42 -11.63
N SER A 96 6.64 -7.85 -10.88
CA SER A 96 6.54 -9.05 -10.04
C SER A 96 5.41 -8.97 -9.01
N CYS A 97 4.90 -7.76 -8.72
CA CYS A 97 3.74 -7.54 -7.87
C CYS A 97 2.49 -7.07 -8.65
N HIS A 98 2.49 -7.17 -9.98
CA HIS A 98 1.32 -6.86 -10.82
C HIS A 98 0.43 -8.10 -10.91
N ALA A 99 -0.89 -7.92 -11.00
CA ALA A 99 -1.86 -9.01 -11.14
C ALA A 99 -1.92 -9.55 -12.60
N GLY A 100 -0.77 -9.63 -13.26
CA GLY A 100 -0.68 -10.07 -14.64
C GLY A 100 0.70 -10.57 -15.04
N TYR A 101 0.76 -11.12 -16.25
CA TYR A 101 1.90 -11.80 -16.83
C TYR A 101 2.53 -10.99 -17.96
N GLY A 102 3.83 -10.71 -17.87
CA GLY A 102 4.63 -10.21 -19.00
C GLY A 102 4.65 -8.68 -19.16
N TRP A 103 4.24 -7.90 -18.16
CA TRP A 103 4.36 -6.44 -18.20
C TRP A 103 5.81 -6.00 -18.04
N LYS A 104 6.54 -6.02 -19.15
CA LYS A 104 8.00 -5.78 -19.22
C LYS A 104 8.38 -4.36 -19.67
N ASP A 105 7.48 -3.66 -20.34
CA ASP A 105 7.68 -2.31 -20.87
C ASP A 105 6.33 -1.63 -21.20
N ALA A 106 6.38 -0.47 -21.85
CA ALA A 106 5.21 0.32 -22.23
C ALA A 106 4.31 -0.34 -23.29
N SER A 107 4.75 -1.40 -23.98
CA SER A 107 3.96 -2.09 -25.00
C SER A 107 3.09 -3.23 -24.45
N PHE A 108 2.94 -3.32 -23.13
CA PHE A 108 2.09 -4.35 -22.51
C PHE A 108 0.63 -4.20 -22.95
N ASP A 109 0.03 -5.31 -23.37
CA ASP A 109 -1.36 -5.33 -23.80
C ASP A 109 -2.31 -5.51 -22.61
N PHE A 110 -2.81 -4.39 -22.10
CA PHE A 110 -3.82 -4.35 -21.03
C PHE A 110 -5.20 -4.86 -21.48
N LYS A 111 -5.40 -5.24 -22.75
CA LYS A 111 -6.66 -5.76 -23.27
C LYS A 111 -6.67 -7.28 -23.45
N ASP A 112 -5.52 -7.93 -23.37
CA ASP A 112 -5.45 -9.39 -23.47
C ASP A 112 -5.81 -10.03 -22.12
N GLU A 113 -7.01 -10.60 -22.05
CA GLU A 113 -7.55 -11.29 -20.87
C GLU A 113 -6.65 -12.43 -20.39
N LYS A 114 -5.87 -13.06 -21.29
CA LYS A 114 -4.97 -14.16 -20.91
C LYS A 114 -3.78 -13.69 -20.10
N ASN A 115 -3.46 -12.40 -20.13
CA ASN A 115 -2.41 -11.82 -19.33
C ASN A 115 -2.82 -11.59 -17.87
N VAL A 116 -4.09 -11.81 -17.49
CA VAL A 116 -4.51 -11.78 -16.08
C VAL A 116 -3.91 -12.97 -15.33
N ASP A 117 -3.33 -12.68 -14.16
CA ASP A 117 -2.85 -13.71 -13.25
C ASP A 117 -3.92 -14.05 -12.22
N CYS A 118 -4.63 -15.14 -12.45
CA CYS A 118 -5.63 -15.66 -11.50
C CYS A 118 -4.98 -16.33 -10.28
N LEU A 119 -3.77 -16.88 -10.41
CA LEU A 119 -3.16 -17.75 -9.40
C LEU A 119 -2.61 -16.94 -8.22
N VAL A 120 -2.09 -15.73 -8.45
CA VAL A 120 -1.48 -14.89 -7.39
C VAL A 120 -2.42 -14.59 -6.22
N CYS A 121 -3.73 -14.52 -6.47
CA CYS A 121 -4.74 -14.24 -5.45
C CYS A 121 -5.47 -15.51 -4.98
N HIS A 122 -5.40 -16.61 -5.73
CA HIS A 122 -6.24 -17.78 -5.48
C HIS A 122 -5.46 -19.05 -5.10
N ASP A 123 -4.13 -19.05 -5.16
CA ASP A 123 -3.30 -20.17 -4.72
C ASP A 123 -3.60 -20.59 -3.27
N GLN A 124 -3.81 -21.88 -3.05
CA GLN A 124 -3.96 -22.47 -1.70
C GLN A 124 -2.80 -23.40 -1.33
N THR A 125 -1.81 -23.57 -2.21
CA THR A 125 -0.62 -24.39 -1.92
C THR A 125 0.42 -23.65 -1.09
N GLY A 126 0.43 -22.31 -1.13
CA GLY A 126 1.51 -21.50 -0.56
C GLY A 126 2.83 -21.59 -1.36
N THR A 127 2.78 -22.14 -2.58
CA THR A 127 3.97 -22.36 -3.43
C THR A 127 4.02 -21.46 -4.64
N TYR A 128 2.92 -20.79 -4.99
CA TYR A 128 2.90 -19.87 -6.13
C TYR A 128 3.75 -18.64 -5.83
N ASN A 129 4.75 -18.40 -6.66
CA ASN A 129 5.55 -17.19 -6.59
C ASN A 129 5.95 -16.70 -7.98
N LYS A 130 6.20 -15.40 -8.07
CA LYS A 130 6.67 -14.73 -9.29
C LYS A 130 8.17 -14.58 -9.27
N THR A 131 8.80 -14.78 -10.43
CA THR A 131 10.22 -14.44 -10.60
C THR A 131 10.40 -12.94 -10.32
N PRO A 132 11.24 -12.53 -9.34
CA PRO A 132 11.33 -11.12 -8.94
C PRO A 132 11.81 -10.13 -10.01
N THR A 133 12.30 -10.62 -11.15
CA THR A 133 12.70 -9.82 -12.32
C THR A 133 12.03 -10.29 -13.60
N GLY A 134 11.04 -11.18 -13.49
CA GLY A 134 10.40 -11.87 -14.60
C GLY A 134 9.18 -11.15 -15.17
N ALA A 135 8.98 -9.87 -14.86
CA ALA A 135 7.85 -9.09 -15.36
C ALA A 135 6.47 -9.71 -15.06
N GLY A 136 6.28 -10.24 -13.86
CA GLY A 136 5.05 -10.90 -13.45
C GLY A 136 4.97 -12.39 -13.78
N MET A 137 5.93 -12.95 -14.52
CA MET A 137 5.94 -14.39 -14.80
C MET A 137 6.24 -15.23 -13.53
N PRO A 138 5.61 -16.40 -13.36
CA PRO A 138 5.88 -17.31 -12.26
C PRO A 138 7.34 -17.79 -12.26
N ASP A 139 7.85 -18.23 -11.10
CA ASP A 139 9.12 -18.94 -11.06
C ASP A 139 9.00 -20.27 -11.83
N PRO A 140 9.97 -20.63 -12.71
CA PRO A 140 9.93 -21.89 -13.45
C PRO A 140 9.87 -23.17 -12.59
N LYS A 141 10.14 -23.06 -11.28
CA LYS A 141 10.05 -24.17 -10.32
C LYS A 141 8.64 -24.38 -9.77
N VAL A 142 7.72 -23.46 -9.99
CA VAL A 142 6.33 -23.60 -9.54
C VAL A 142 5.66 -24.73 -10.32
N ASP A 143 5.05 -25.67 -9.59
CA ASP A 143 4.13 -26.63 -10.19
C ASP A 143 2.80 -25.93 -10.48
N LEU A 144 2.69 -25.34 -11.66
CA LEU A 144 1.51 -24.57 -12.05
C LEU A 144 0.24 -25.44 -12.13
N VAL A 145 0.37 -26.75 -12.37
CA VAL A 145 -0.79 -27.66 -12.38
C VAL A 145 -1.29 -27.85 -10.96
N ALA A 146 -0.38 -28.14 -10.00
CA ALA A 146 -0.76 -28.28 -8.60
C ALA A 146 -1.38 -26.99 -8.03
N VAL A 147 -0.83 -25.82 -8.38
CA VAL A 147 -1.40 -24.52 -7.98
C VAL A 147 -2.79 -24.35 -8.59
N ALA A 148 -2.96 -24.57 -9.89
CA ALA A 148 -4.25 -24.43 -10.57
C ALA A 148 -5.32 -25.39 -10.02
N GLN A 149 -4.93 -26.60 -9.60
CA GLN A 149 -5.84 -27.56 -8.97
C GLN A 149 -6.26 -27.16 -7.54
N SER A 150 -5.45 -26.34 -6.87
CA SER A 150 -5.68 -25.93 -5.48
C SER A 150 -6.53 -24.67 -5.33
N VAL A 151 -6.81 -23.95 -6.42
CA VAL A 151 -7.33 -22.58 -6.34
C VAL A 151 -8.59 -22.47 -5.47
N GLY A 152 -8.66 -21.39 -4.70
CA GLY A 152 -9.73 -21.15 -3.75
C GLY A 152 -9.83 -19.67 -3.37
N PRO A 153 -10.64 -19.33 -2.34
CA PRO A 153 -10.76 -17.96 -1.86
C PRO A 153 -9.41 -17.36 -1.45
N ALA A 154 -9.21 -16.06 -1.73
CA ALA A 154 -8.01 -15.36 -1.30
C ALA A 154 -7.83 -15.43 0.22
N ASN A 155 -6.58 -15.38 0.67
CA ASN A 155 -6.21 -15.41 2.07
C ASN A 155 -5.08 -14.39 2.36
N ARG A 156 -4.70 -14.23 3.63
CA ARG A 156 -3.68 -13.26 4.04
C ARG A 156 -2.33 -13.47 3.34
N GLU A 157 -1.96 -14.71 3.03
CA GLU A 157 -0.71 -15.03 2.33
C GLU A 157 -0.75 -14.60 0.86
N THR A 158 -1.83 -14.90 0.14
CA THR A 158 -1.98 -14.50 -1.28
C THR A 158 -1.96 -12.98 -1.46
N CYS A 159 -2.70 -12.22 -0.63
CA CYS A 159 -2.61 -10.75 -0.58
C CYS A 159 -1.19 -10.30 -0.18
N GLY A 160 -0.64 -10.99 0.83
CA GLY A 160 0.66 -10.75 1.42
C GLY A 160 1.83 -10.87 0.45
N SER A 161 1.73 -11.73 -0.57
CA SER A 161 2.74 -11.94 -1.61
C SER A 161 3.23 -10.64 -2.25
N CYS A 162 2.34 -9.63 -2.30
CA CYS A 162 2.63 -8.30 -2.83
C CYS A 162 2.53 -7.20 -1.77
N HIS A 163 1.71 -7.34 -0.72
CA HIS A 163 1.46 -6.27 0.25
C HIS A 163 2.42 -6.28 1.44
N PHE A 164 2.91 -7.46 1.85
CA PHE A 164 3.91 -7.61 2.92
C PHE A 164 5.34 -7.36 2.42
N TYR A 165 5.51 -7.34 1.10
CA TYR A 165 6.77 -7.11 0.43
C TYR A 165 6.70 -5.82 -0.40
N GLY A 166 7.72 -4.98 -0.32
CA GLY A 166 7.76 -3.73 -1.08
C GLY A 166 9.13 -3.09 -0.94
N GLY A 167 9.49 -2.14 -1.81
CA GLY A 167 10.78 -1.42 -1.67
C GLY A 167 12.03 -2.32 -1.63
N GLY A 168 11.94 -3.58 -2.07
CA GLY A 168 13.03 -4.54 -2.10
C GLY A 168 13.09 -5.56 -0.95
N GLY A 169 12.10 -5.65 -0.07
CA GLY A 169 12.06 -6.68 0.97
C GLY A 169 10.77 -6.70 1.81
N GLU A 170 10.78 -7.53 2.85
CA GLU A 170 9.73 -7.64 3.87
C GLU A 170 9.59 -6.36 4.69
N ASN A 171 8.35 -5.93 4.92
CA ASN A 171 7.97 -4.76 5.71
C ASN A 171 8.74 -3.46 5.43
N VAL A 172 9.45 -3.34 4.29
CA VAL A 172 10.27 -2.14 3.99
C VAL A 172 9.38 -0.91 3.80
N LYS A 173 8.19 -1.10 3.24
CA LYS A 173 7.40 -0.03 2.63
C LYS A 173 6.22 0.43 3.49
N HIS A 174 5.23 -0.41 3.76
CA HIS A 174 4.02 -0.03 4.51
C HIS A 174 4.31 0.21 6.00
N GLY A 175 5.08 -0.67 6.63
CA GLY A 175 5.38 -0.60 8.05
C GLY A 175 4.35 -1.34 8.92
N ASP A 176 3.08 -1.36 8.51
CA ASP A 176 1.97 -2.04 9.20
C ASP A 176 1.46 -3.29 8.45
N LEU A 177 2.19 -3.73 7.41
CA LEU A 177 1.86 -4.90 6.60
C LEU A 177 3.11 -5.74 6.43
N GLU A 178 3.17 -6.86 7.16
CA GLU A 178 4.34 -7.73 7.26
C GLU A 178 3.99 -9.22 7.22
N PRO A 179 4.93 -10.12 6.87
CA PRO A 179 4.65 -11.55 6.77
C PRO A 179 4.14 -12.20 8.06
N ALA A 180 4.42 -11.62 9.22
CA ALA A 180 3.85 -12.08 10.50
C ALA A 180 2.32 -12.02 10.52
N LEU A 181 1.69 -11.22 9.65
CA LEU A 181 0.24 -11.15 9.48
C LEU A 181 -0.37 -12.33 8.70
N ILE A 182 0.42 -13.27 8.20
CA ILE A 182 -0.12 -14.53 7.65
C ILE A 182 -0.80 -15.32 8.77
N ASN A 183 -0.12 -15.45 9.92
CA ASN A 183 -0.61 -16.13 11.12
C ASN A 183 -0.30 -15.28 12.37
N PRO A 184 -0.99 -14.13 12.54
CA PRO A 184 -0.67 -13.18 13.59
C PRO A 184 -1.22 -13.64 14.93
N THR A 185 -0.55 -13.21 16.01
CA THR A 185 -1.16 -13.27 17.35
C THR A 185 -2.13 -12.10 17.52
N THR A 186 -3.03 -12.19 18.50
CA THR A 186 -3.90 -11.07 18.88
C THR A 186 -3.11 -9.82 19.30
N GLY A 187 -1.87 -9.97 19.78
CA GLY A 187 -1.01 -8.84 20.14
C GLY A 187 -0.48 -8.06 18.93
N LEU A 188 -0.29 -8.74 17.80
CA LEU A 188 0.13 -8.12 16.54
C LEU A 188 -1.05 -7.34 15.92
N ASP A 189 -2.18 -8.01 15.71
CA ASP A 189 -3.42 -7.41 15.21
C ASP A 189 -4.64 -8.11 15.78
N VAL A 190 -5.58 -7.38 16.38
CA VAL A 190 -6.78 -7.96 17.00
C VAL A 190 -7.79 -8.49 16.00
N HIS A 191 -7.85 -7.95 14.80
CA HIS A 191 -8.79 -8.39 13.77
C HIS A 191 -8.28 -9.68 13.13
N MET A 192 -7.04 -9.65 12.62
CA MET A 192 -6.44 -10.80 11.95
C MET A 192 -5.99 -11.89 12.92
N GLY A 193 -5.49 -11.54 14.11
CA GLY A 193 -4.93 -12.49 15.08
C GLY A 193 -5.84 -12.80 16.27
N GLY A 194 -6.85 -11.98 16.53
CA GLY A 194 -7.88 -12.25 17.55
C GLY A 194 -9.17 -12.85 16.98
N ASN A 195 -9.58 -12.41 15.78
CA ASN A 195 -10.83 -12.82 15.14
C ASN A 195 -10.61 -13.65 13.87
N ASP A 196 -9.36 -14.00 13.55
CA ASP A 196 -8.93 -14.73 12.35
C ASP A 196 -9.44 -14.11 11.03
N MET A 197 -9.64 -12.78 11.02
CA MET A 197 -10.12 -12.10 9.82
C MET A 197 -9.09 -12.20 8.69
N VAL A 198 -9.59 -12.40 7.48
CA VAL A 198 -8.83 -12.30 6.22
C VAL A 198 -9.05 -10.92 5.60
N CYS A 199 -8.21 -10.54 4.63
CA CYS A 199 -8.20 -9.18 4.10
C CYS A 199 -9.58 -8.75 3.56
N GLN A 200 -10.27 -9.66 2.87
CA GLN A 200 -11.57 -9.43 2.25
C GLN A 200 -12.73 -9.23 3.24
N ASP A 201 -12.55 -9.55 4.53
CA ASP A 201 -13.58 -9.31 5.54
C ASP A 201 -13.77 -7.80 5.79
N CYS A 202 -12.71 -7.01 5.61
CA CYS A 202 -12.78 -5.54 5.60
C CYS A 202 -12.76 -4.96 4.17
N HIS A 203 -11.90 -5.53 3.32
CA HIS A 203 -11.74 -5.10 1.92
C HIS A 203 -12.74 -5.82 1.03
N GLU A 204 -14.04 -5.56 1.24
CA GLU A 204 -15.12 -6.22 0.52
C GLU A 204 -14.93 -6.18 -1.00
N PHE A 205 -15.29 -7.28 -1.66
CA PHE A 205 -15.18 -7.47 -3.11
C PHE A 205 -16.56 -7.44 -3.74
N ASP A 206 -16.71 -6.66 -4.81
CA ASP A 206 -17.83 -6.77 -5.75
C ASP A 206 -17.26 -6.88 -7.16
N LYS A 207 -17.48 -8.02 -7.83
CA LYS A 207 -16.96 -8.29 -9.19
C LYS A 207 -15.46 -7.97 -9.31
N HIS A 208 -14.66 -8.56 -8.44
CA HIS A 208 -13.21 -8.32 -8.28
C HIS A 208 -12.81 -6.87 -7.97
N GLN A 209 -13.73 -5.94 -7.76
CA GLN A 209 -13.43 -4.60 -7.28
C GLN A 209 -13.32 -4.59 -5.75
N LEU A 210 -12.14 -4.26 -5.24
CA LEU A 210 -11.86 -4.21 -3.80
C LEU A 210 -12.26 -2.86 -3.20
N LYS A 211 -12.86 -2.87 -2.01
CA LYS A 211 -12.80 -1.70 -1.13
C LYS A 211 -11.37 -1.50 -0.62
N GLY A 212 -11.05 -0.26 -0.26
CA GLY A 212 -9.73 0.15 0.20
C GLY A 212 -9.06 1.06 -0.82
N ILE A 213 -8.69 2.25 -0.36
CA ILE A 213 -8.06 3.27 -1.18
C ILE A 213 -6.77 3.69 -0.47
N ALA A 214 -5.61 3.44 -1.09
CA ALA A 214 -4.31 3.73 -0.48
C ALA A 214 -3.84 5.16 -0.75
N VAL A 215 -3.59 5.93 0.31
CA VAL A 215 -3.04 7.31 0.29
C VAL A 215 -1.64 7.42 -0.33
N SER A 216 -1.04 6.33 -0.77
CA SER A 216 0.19 6.36 -1.56
C SER A 216 -0.03 6.38 -3.07
N VAL A 217 -1.24 6.11 -3.54
CA VAL A 217 -1.56 5.93 -4.97
C VAL A 217 -2.80 6.70 -5.44
N THR A 218 -3.57 7.33 -4.54
CA THR A 218 -4.79 8.13 -4.86
C THR A 218 -4.74 9.52 -4.24
N ALA A 219 -5.24 10.58 -4.89
CA ALA A 219 -5.26 11.91 -4.28
C ALA A 219 -6.44 12.15 -3.32
N VAL A 220 -7.56 11.44 -3.54
CA VAL A 220 -8.85 11.68 -2.88
C VAL A 220 -9.38 10.38 -2.28
N ALA A 221 -9.84 10.45 -1.05
CA ALA A 221 -10.61 9.40 -0.39
C ALA A 221 -11.99 9.35 -1.06
N GLY A 222 -12.28 8.24 -1.71
CA GLY A 222 -13.58 7.96 -2.31
C GLY A 222 -14.51 7.18 -1.37
N ASP A 223 -15.69 6.87 -1.87
CA ASP A 223 -16.70 6.01 -1.23
C ASP A 223 -16.23 4.57 -0.95
N ARG A 224 -15.16 4.12 -1.62
CA ARG A 224 -14.57 2.79 -1.41
C ARG A 224 -13.58 2.74 -0.24
N GLN A 225 -13.42 3.81 0.54
CA GLN A 225 -12.54 3.81 1.70
C GLN A 225 -13.04 2.81 2.77
N VAL A 226 -12.12 2.03 3.35
CA VAL A 226 -12.42 1.17 4.51
C VAL A 226 -12.28 2.03 5.78
N GLU A 227 -13.31 2.00 6.61
CA GLU A 227 -13.39 2.74 7.88
C GLU A 227 -13.89 1.83 9.00
N CYS A 228 -13.46 2.09 10.24
CA CYS A 228 -13.84 1.29 11.41
C CYS A 228 -15.35 1.27 11.65
N ALA A 229 -16.04 2.36 11.30
CA ALA A 229 -17.49 2.52 11.44
C ALA A 229 -18.30 1.57 10.53
N GLY A 230 -17.66 0.80 9.64
CA GLY A 230 -18.33 -0.27 8.90
C GLY A 230 -18.75 -1.45 9.78
N CYS A 231 -18.07 -1.69 10.90
CA CYS A 231 -18.36 -2.79 11.83
C CYS A 231 -18.62 -2.31 13.26
N HIS A 232 -18.08 -1.15 13.64
CA HIS A 232 -18.23 -0.54 14.96
C HIS A 232 -19.23 0.61 14.92
N GLU A 233 -19.91 0.86 16.05
CA GLU A 233 -20.68 2.08 16.21
C GLU A 233 -19.77 3.32 16.17
N GLU A 234 -20.29 4.47 15.76
CA GLU A 234 -19.52 5.73 15.75
C GLU A 234 -19.19 6.23 17.17
N THR A 235 -19.91 5.75 18.18
CA THR A 235 -19.72 6.09 19.59
C THR A 235 -19.54 4.82 20.44
N PRO A 236 -18.47 4.04 20.22
CA PRO A 236 -18.37 2.67 20.75
C PRO A 236 -17.93 2.61 22.22
N HIS A 237 -17.60 3.74 22.84
CA HIS A 237 -17.02 3.77 24.19
C HIS A 237 -18.09 4.06 25.24
N GLU A 238 -17.99 3.42 26.40
CA GLU A 238 -18.83 3.76 27.57
C GLU A 238 -18.54 5.18 28.09
N LYS A 239 -17.31 5.66 27.95
CA LYS A 239 -16.91 7.01 28.34
C LYS A 239 -17.21 7.99 27.20
N ASP A 240 -18.26 8.79 27.35
CA ASP A 240 -18.69 9.80 26.35
C ASP A 240 -17.59 10.76 25.89
N ILE A 241 -16.61 11.04 26.75
CA ILE A 241 -15.48 11.88 26.39
C ILE A 241 -14.66 11.26 25.26
N LEU A 242 -14.48 9.93 25.24
CA LEU A 242 -13.78 9.23 24.15
C LEU A 242 -14.59 9.28 22.85
N ASN A 243 -15.90 9.14 22.93
CA ASN A 243 -16.79 9.31 21.78
C ASN A 243 -16.71 10.74 21.21
N THR A 244 -16.52 11.74 22.07
CA THR A 244 -16.34 13.13 21.63
C THR A 244 -15.02 13.33 20.89
N HIS A 245 -13.95 12.61 21.27
CA HIS A 245 -12.66 12.68 20.58
C HIS A 245 -12.76 12.24 19.11
N PHE A 246 -13.66 11.31 18.79
CA PHE A 246 -13.83 10.82 17.41
C PHE A 246 -14.19 11.93 16.40
N LYS A 247 -14.69 13.09 16.87
CA LYS A 247 -14.92 14.26 16.02
C LYS A 247 -13.63 14.85 15.42
N LYS A 248 -12.48 14.64 16.07
CA LYS A 248 -11.20 15.24 15.69
C LYS A 248 -10.02 14.26 15.70
N VAL A 249 -10.17 13.06 16.25
CA VAL A 249 -9.14 12.03 16.34
C VAL A 249 -9.68 10.74 15.73
N ALA A 250 -8.98 10.20 14.73
CA ALA A 250 -9.39 8.95 14.10
C ALA A 250 -9.18 7.74 15.02
N CYS A 251 -9.97 6.68 14.86
CA CYS A 251 -9.84 5.44 15.66
C CYS A 251 -8.40 4.89 15.61
N GLN A 252 -7.80 4.90 14.42
CA GLN A 252 -6.44 4.43 14.17
C GLN A 252 -5.41 5.14 15.06
N THR A 253 -5.59 6.44 15.36
CA THR A 253 -4.65 7.21 16.17
C THR A 253 -4.51 6.64 17.58
N CYS A 254 -5.63 6.25 18.19
CA CYS A 254 -5.63 5.69 19.55
C CYS A 254 -5.35 4.19 19.55
N HIS A 255 -5.86 3.46 18.56
CA HIS A 255 -5.85 1.99 18.54
C HIS A 255 -4.63 1.38 17.83
N ILE A 256 -3.79 2.20 17.18
CA ILE A 256 -2.51 1.76 16.60
C ILE A 256 -1.38 2.61 17.21
N PRO A 257 -1.02 2.36 18.49
CA PRO A 257 -0.03 3.16 19.21
C PRO A 257 1.39 3.00 18.66
N VAL A 258 1.70 1.84 18.07
CA VAL A 258 2.95 1.54 17.38
C VAL A 258 2.66 0.67 16.17
N TYR A 259 3.50 0.79 15.14
CA TYR A 259 3.51 -0.10 13.97
C TYR A 259 4.89 -0.73 13.79
N ALA A 260 5.01 -1.65 12.82
CA ALA A 260 6.21 -2.44 12.59
C ALA A 260 6.57 -3.24 13.85
N LYS A 261 5.59 -3.97 14.38
CA LYS A 261 5.71 -4.68 15.66
C LYS A 261 6.70 -5.84 15.57
N GLU A 262 6.65 -6.69 14.53
CA GLU A 262 7.49 -7.90 14.44
C GLU A 262 8.75 -7.74 13.57
N LEU A 263 8.70 -6.95 12.50
CA LEU A 263 9.83 -6.68 11.62
C LEU A 263 10.13 -5.20 11.47
N PRO A 264 11.41 -4.79 11.42
CA PRO A 264 11.79 -3.41 11.18
C PRO A 264 11.39 -2.95 9.77
N THR A 265 11.00 -1.70 9.66
CA THR A 265 10.70 -1.03 8.40
C THR A 265 11.76 0.01 8.05
N LYS A 266 11.90 0.33 6.76
CA LYS A 266 12.82 1.39 6.34
C LYS A 266 12.16 2.75 6.59
N MET A 267 12.89 3.63 7.26
CA MET A 267 12.47 4.99 7.62
C MET A 267 13.22 6.06 6.83
N TYR A 268 14.42 5.73 6.34
CA TYR A 268 15.19 6.63 5.48
C TYR A 268 15.89 5.87 4.36
N TRP A 269 15.97 6.49 3.17
CA TRP A 269 16.74 5.99 2.03
C TRP A 269 17.51 7.14 1.34
N ASP A 270 18.83 7.11 1.43
CA ASP A 270 19.72 8.08 0.75
C ASP A 270 20.31 7.50 -0.53
N TRP A 271 19.76 7.87 -1.70
CA TRP A 271 20.36 7.45 -2.98
C TRP A 271 21.66 8.19 -3.33
N SER A 272 21.98 9.30 -2.66
CA SER A 272 23.15 10.13 -2.99
C SER A 272 24.48 9.43 -2.70
N THR A 273 24.46 8.43 -1.82
CA THR A 273 25.65 7.68 -1.43
C THR A 273 25.86 6.41 -2.27
N ALA A 274 24.91 6.07 -3.14
CA ALA A 274 24.98 4.89 -3.98
C ALA A 274 26.20 4.91 -4.93
N GLY A 275 26.70 3.73 -5.29
CA GLY A 275 27.83 3.53 -6.20
C GLY A 275 29.20 3.44 -5.53
N GLN A 276 29.29 3.74 -4.23
CA GLN A 276 30.53 3.66 -3.47
C GLN A 276 30.87 2.22 -3.05
N ASP A 277 32.16 1.88 -3.05
CA ASP A 277 32.66 0.61 -2.52
C ASP A 277 32.92 0.74 -1.02
N LEU A 278 31.84 0.64 -0.23
CA LEU A 278 31.85 0.69 1.23
C LEU A 278 31.63 -0.69 1.83
N GLU A 279 32.16 -0.90 3.04
CA GLU A 279 31.84 -2.08 3.84
C GLU A 279 30.38 -2.02 4.32
N VAL A 280 29.61 -3.08 4.07
CA VAL A 280 28.19 -3.13 4.45
C VAL A 280 28.07 -3.42 5.94
N GLN A 281 27.69 -2.40 6.71
CA GLN A 281 27.35 -2.56 8.12
C GLN A 281 25.89 -2.97 8.28
N LYS A 282 25.60 -3.67 9.38
CA LYS A 282 24.24 -4.00 9.81
C LYS A 282 23.88 -3.20 11.06
N ASP A 283 22.62 -2.81 11.17
CA ASP A 283 22.10 -2.15 12.36
C ASP A 283 21.76 -3.15 13.49
N LYS A 284 21.15 -2.64 14.57
CA LYS A 284 20.72 -3.42 15.74
C LYS A 284 19.69 -4.51 15.41
N PHE A 285 19.03 -4.44 14.26
CA PHE A 285 18.04 -5.42 13.78
C PHE A 285 18.64 -6.40 12.76
N GLY A 286 19.95 -6.30 12.49
CA GLY A 286 20.63 -7.11 11.48
C GLY A 286 20.31 -6.71 10.04
N LYS A 287 19.67 -5.56 9.81
CA LYS A 287 19.37 -5.05 8.46
C LYS A 287 20.59 -4.29 7.92
N PRO A 288 20.92 -4.43 6.62
CA PRO A 288 22.01 -3.66 6.03
C PRO A 288 21.68 -2.17 6.08
N THR A 289 22.66 -1.36 6.44
CA THR A 289 22.57 0.11 6.48
C THR A 289 23.04 0.75 5.18
N TYR A 290 23.65 -0.02 4.28
CA TYR A 290 24.12 0.42 2.97
C TYR A 290 23.97 -0.71 1.93
N ASP A 291 23.67 -0.36 0.68
CA ASP A 291 23.77 -1.24 -0.48
C ASP A 291 24.35 -0.44 -1.64
N LYS A 292 25.45 -0.90 -2.25
CA LYS A 292 26.11 -0.19 -3.36
C LYS A 292 25.16 0.23 -4.48
N LYS A 293 24.10 -0.54 -4.75
CA LYS A 293 23.11 -0.24 -5.79
C LYS A 293 22.09 0.82 -5.38
N LYS A 294 22.02 1.18 -4.11
CA LYS A 294 20.87 1.88 -3.53
C LYS A 294 21.24 3.01 -2.56
N GLY A 295 22.44 3.00 -1.98
CA GLY A 295 22.89 3.96 -0.99
C GLY A 295 22.53 3.56 0.45
N ASP A 296 22.40 4.54 1.34
CA ASP A 296 22.21 4.32 2.78
C ASP A 296 20.76 4.15 3.19
N PHE A 297 20.55 3.40 4.28
CA PHE A 297 19.25 3.12 4.88
C PHE A 297 19.26 3.37 6.39
N ILE A 298 18.14 3.84 6.89
CA ILE A 298 17.81 3.79 8.33
C ILE A 298 16.58 2.90 8.49
N TRP A 299 16.67 1.96 9.42
CA TRP A 299 15.57 1.08 9.79
C TRP A 299 15.14 1.34 11.23
N ASP A 300 13.87 1.10 11.50
CA ASP A 300 13.35 1.12 12.87
C ASP A 300 12.20 0.12 13.04
N GLN A 301 11.85 -0.18 14.30
CA GLN A 301 10.85 -1.17 14.67
C GLN A 301 10.09 -0.69 15.91
N ASN A 302 8.82 -1.09 16.08
CA ASN A 302 7.95 -0.62 17.16
C ASN A 302 7.84 0.91 17.19
N ILE A 303 7.48 1.48 16.05
CA ILE A 303 7.60 2.91 15.77
C ILE A 303 6.30 3.62 16.16
N GLN A 304 6.41 4.74 16.88
CA GLN A 304 5.29 5.67 17.07
C GLN A 304 4.94 6.35 15.74
N PRO A 305 3.69 6.32 15.27
CA PRO A 305 3.28 7.07 14.10
C PRO A 305 3.49 8.59 14.25
N GLU A 306 3.67 9.27 13.13
CA GLU A 306 3.49 10.73 13.07
C GLU A 306 2.00 11.05 12.89
N TYR A 307 1.49 12.02 13.65
CA TYR A 307 0.07 12.35 13.68
C TYR A 307 -0.20 13.65 12.93
N LEU A 308 -1.06 13.60 11.93
CA LEU A 308 -1.36 14.71 11.03
C LEU A 308 -2.86 14.84 10.80
N TRP A 309 -3.32 16.06 10.55
CA TRP A 309 -4.68 16.28 10.05
C TRP A 309 -4.85 15.65 8.66
N TYR A 310 -5.95 14.94 8.48
CA TYR A 310 -6.32 14.34 7.21
C TYR A 310 -7.83 14.42 7.00
N ASN A 311 -8.24 15.02 5.89
CA ASN A 311 -9.64 15.22 5.49
C ASN A 311 -10.07 14.30 4.33
N GLY A 312 -9.28 13.26 4.05
CA GLY A 312 -9.51 12.41 2.89
C GLY A 312 -8.73 12.84 1.64
N ASN A 313 -8.16 14.04 1.58
CA ASN A 313 -7.41 14.51 0.42
C ASN A 313 -5.91 14.58 0.70
N THR A 314 -5.12 14.50 -0.36
CA THR A 314 -3.67 14.62 -0.31
C THR A 314 -3.14 15.47 -1.45
N SER A 315 -2.09 16.24 -1.19
CA SER A 315 -1.30 16.83 -2.27
C SER A 315 -0.55 15.72 -3.02
N ARG A 316 -0.12 16.00 -4.25
CA ARG A 316 0.66 15.05 -5.06
C ARG A 316 1.76 15.76 -5.80
N TYR A 317 2.94 15.15 -5.78
CA TYR A 317 4.01 15.44 -6.73
C TYR A 317 3.77 14.64 -8.02
N LEU A 318 3.61 15.33 -9.14
CA LEU A 318 3.47 14.74 -10.47
C LEU A 318 4.76 14.88 -11.27
N ALA A 319 4.94 14.03 -12.29
CA ALA A 319 6.09 14.12 -13.18
C ALA A 319 6.15 15.50 -13.85
N GLY A 320 7.28 16.20 -13.70
CA GLY A 320 7.47 17.55 -14.22
C GLY A 320 7.22 18.68 -13.22
N ASP A 321 6.63 18.37 -12.05
CA ASP A 321 6.44 19.35 -10.98
C ASP A 321 7.78 19.85 -10.44
N LYS A 322 7.81 21.13 -10.07
CA LYS A 322 8.99 21.71 -9.44
C LYS A 322 9.21 21.11 -8.05
N ILE A 323 10.45 20.76 -7.75
CA ILE A 323 10.86 20.39 -6.39
C ILE A 323 10.80 21.60 -5.45
N ASN A 324 10.77 21.34 -4.15
CA ASN A 324 10.99 22.38 -3.15
C ASN A 324 12.50 22.63 -2.98
N GLU A 325 13.02 23.68 -3.59
CA GLU A 325 14.45 24.02 -3.53
C GLU A 325 14.91 24.50 -2.14
N ASN A 326 13.99 24.93 -1.28
CA ASN A 326 14.29 25.50 0.04
C ASN A 326 13.91 24.55 1.19
N GLY A 327 13.73 23.26 0.92
CA GLY A 327 13.34 22.31 1.95
C GLY A 327 13.08 20.92 1.39
N ILE A 328 12.18 20.19 2.06
CA ILE A 328 11.80 18.83 1.68
C ILE A 328 10.71 18.90 0.62
N THR A 329 10.86 18.12 -0.45
CA THR A 329 9.81 17.92 -1.44
C THR A 329 8.84 16.85 -0.95
N GLN A 330 7.59 17.24 -0.70
CA GLN A 330 6.56 16.33 -0.23
C GLN A 330 5.90 15.62 -1.41
N LEU A 331 5.97 14.28 -1.43
CA LEU A 331 5.45 13.53 -2.57
C LEU A 331 3.93 13.39 -2.54
N ASN A 332 3.34 13.32 -1.34
CA ASN A 332 1.98 12.82 -1.18
C ASN A 332 1.29 13.33 0.13
N TYR A 333 1.51 14.60 0.51
CA TYR A 333 1.19 15.15 1.85
C TYR A 333 -0.32 15.07 2.21
N PRO A 334 -0.69 14.61 3.43
CA PRO A 334 -2.06 14.61 3.93
C PRO A 334 -2.62 16.04 4.11
N LEU A 335 -3.78 16.33 3.51
CA LEU A 335 -4.41 17.64 3.63
C LEU A 335 -5.44 17.65 4.77
N GLY A 336 -5.60 18.80 5.40
CA GLY A 336 -6.53 19.03 6.50
C GLY A 336 -5.97 20.02 7.50
N SER A 337 -6.81 20.49 8.41
CA SER A 337 -6.38 21.36 9.52
C SER A 337 -7.34 21.22 10.69
N LYS A 338 -7.01 21.85 11.82
CA LYS A 338 -7.90 21.87 12.99
C LYS A 338 -9.28 22.49 12.68
N ASP A 339 -9.30 23.48 11.80
CA ASP A 339 -10.49 24.25 11.44
C ASP A 339 -11.31 23.60 10.31
N ASP A 340 -10.75 22.54 9.71
CA ASP A 340 -11.46 21.71 8.72
C ASP A 340 -12.42 20.76 9.45
N ALA A 341 -13.70 20.82 9.07
CA ALA A 341 -14.76 20.04 9.69
C ALA A 341 -14.68 18.54 9.33
N ASP A 342 -14.11 18.23 8.17
CA ASP A 342 -13.98 16.86 7.67
C ASP A 342 -12.65 16.22 8.10
N ALA A 343 -11.72 17.02 8.62
CA ALA A 343 -10.41 16.55 9.06
C ALA A 343 -10.44 15.92 10.45
N ARG A 344 -9.75 14.79 10.58
CA ARG A 344 -9.35 14.17 11.85
C ARG A 344 -7.84 13.98 11.88
N ILE A 345 -7.29 13.80 13.09
CA ILE A 345 -5.88 13.43 13.29
C ILE A 345 -5.74 11.93 13.03
N TYR A 346 -4.92 11.57 12.04
CA TYR A 346 -4.62 10.18 11.64
C TYR A 346 -3.13 9.84 11.86
N PRO A 347 -2.80 8.56 12.08
CA PRO A 347 -1.43 8.08 12.19
C PRO A 347 -0.81 7.79 10.80
N PHE A 348 0.43 8.23 10.62
CA PHE A 348 1.21 8.01 9.41
C PHE A 348 2.60 7.45 9.72
N LYS A 349 3.03 6.49 8.92
CA LYS A 349 4.45 6.27 8.66
C LYS A 349 4.93 7.35 7.70
N VAL A 350 6.02 8.03 8.05
CA VAL A 350 6.69 8.98 7.14
C VAL A 350 8.04 8.42 6.75
N HIS A 351 8.16 8.05 5.48
CA HIS A 351 9.45 7.64 4.90
C HIS A 351 10.13 8.87 4.32
N ARG A 352 11.39 9.10 4.70
CA ARG A 352 12.20 10.23 4.22
C ARG A 352 13.36 9.73 3.36
N GLY A 353 13.99 10.60 2.60
CA GLY A 353 15.14 10.18 1.81
C GLY A 353 15.60 11.21 0.80
N LYS A 354 16.78 10.96 0.23
CA LYS A 354 17.31 11.73 -0.89
C LYS A 354 17.18 10.95 -2.18
N GLN A 355 16.67 11.60 -3.21
CA GLN A 355 16.56 11.03 -4.55
C GLN A 355 16.98 12.02 -5.63
N ILE A 356 17.26 11.48 -6.81
CA ILE A 356 17.81 12.22 -7.94
C ILE A 356 16.79 13.22 -8.51
N SER A 357 17.25 14.43 -8.80
CA SER A 357 16.52 15.53 -9.42
C SER A 357 17.37 16.20 -10.51
N ASP A 358 16.74 16.74 -11.54
CA ASP A 358 17.42 17.50 -12.59
C ASP A 358 17.84 18.87 -12.04
N ALA A 359 19.14 19.17 -12.09
CA ALA A 359 19.71 20.35 -11.44
C ALA A 359 19.38 21.68 -12.13
N GLU A 360 18.92 21.65 -13.39
CA GLU A 360 18.51 22.86 -14.13
C GLU A 360 17.00 22.93 -14.28
N ASN A 361 16.36 21.80 -14.61
CA ASN A 361 14.92 21.76 -14.78
C ASN A 361 14.16 21.71 -13.45
N LYS A 362 14.83 21.40 -12.32
CA LYS A 362 14.27 21.41 -10.96
C LYS A 362 13.03 20.54 -10.80
N TYR A 363 13.04 19.34 -11.36
CA TYR A 363 12.05 18.30 -11.09
C TYR A 363 12.74 16.97 -10.76
N LEU A 364 12.04 16.06 -10.10
CA LEU A 364 12.55 14.72 -9.81
C LEU A 364 12.77 13.94 -11.11
N ILE A 365 13.84 13.15 -11.13
CA ILE A 365 14.20 12.32 -12.27
C ILE A 365 13.59 10.92 -12.09
N VAL A 366 13.09 10.34 -13.17
CA VAL A 366 12.86 8.89 -13.27
C VAL A 366 14.16 8.24 -13.74
N PRO A 367 14.90 7.52 -12.89
CA PRO A 367 16.11 6.83 -13.31
C PRO A 367 15.79 5.42 -13.81
N LYS A 368 16.54 4.97 -14.81
CA LYS A 368 16.62 3.55 -15.16
C LYS A 368 17.54 2.82 -14.18
N LEU A 369 16.94 2.04 -13.28
CA LEU A 369 17.65 1.28 -12.24
C LEU A 369 18.00 -0.12 -12.74
N MET A 370 16.99 -0.91 -13.11
CA MET A 370 17.19 -2.29 -13.55
C MET A 370 17.82 -2.32 -14.94
N GLY A 371 18.97 -3.00 -15.06
CA GLY A 371 19.77 -2.99 -16.29
C GLY A 371 20.44 -1.64 -16.60
N GLY A 372 20.13 -0.59 -15.83
CA GLY A 372 20.75 0.73 -15.87
C GLY A 372 21.69 0.94 -14.68
N TYR A 373 21.36 1.88 -13.79
CA TYR A 373 22.22 2.31 -12.67
C TYR A 373 22.80 1.13 -11.87
N TRP A 374 22.00 0.10 -11.58
CA TRP A 374 22.45 -1.08 -10.81
C TRP A 374 23.51 -1.94 -11.50
N LYS A 375 23.79 -1.68 -12.79
CA LYS A 375 24.83 -2.36 -13.58
C LYS A 375 26.06 -1.48 -13.79
N HIS A 376 25.88 -0.21 -14.12
CA HIS A 376 26.98 0.67 -14.53
C HIS A 376 27.31 1.77 -13.52
N PHE A 377 26.48 2.00 -12.50
CA PHE A 377 26.69 3.01 -11.45
C PHE A 377 26.93 4.43 -11.99
N ASP A 378 26.21 4.80 -13.07
CA ASP A 378 26.28 6.12 -13.71
C ASP A 378 24.91 6.78 -13.67
N TRP A 379 24.79 7.85 -12.88
CA TRP A 379 23.54 8.57 -12.69
C TRP A 379 23.10 9.36 -13.92
N ASN A 380 24.05 9.91 -14.71
CA ASN A 380 23.70 10.64 -15.93
C ASN A 380 23.05 9.71 -16.95
N LYS A 381 23.67 8.55 -17.18
CA LYS A 381 23.12 7.55 -18.10
C LYS A 381 21.77 7.01 -17.63
N ALA A 382 21.64 6.74 -16.33
CA ALA A 382 20.38 6.26 -15.77
C ALA A 382 19.26 7.31 -15.88
N ALA A 383 19.57 8.59 -15.66
CA ALA A 383 18.65 9.71 -15.84
C ALA A 383 18.22 9.86 -17.30
N GLU A 384 19.17 9.86 -18.24
CA GLU A 384 18.88 9.98 -19.68
C GLU A 384 17.93 8.88 -20.17
N ASP A 385 18.26 7.61 -19.86
CA ASP A 385 17.45 6.45 -20.27
C ASP A 385 16.04 6.47 -19.64
N GLY A 386 15.95 6.83 -18.36
CA GLY A 386 14.69 6.82 -17.62
C GLY A 386 13.78 7.99 -17.99
N MET A 387 14.31 9.20 -18.12
CA MET A 387 13.54 10.40 -18.49
C MET A 387 12.98 10.31 -19.90
N LYS A 388 13.72 9.70 -20.84
CA LYS A 388 13.22 9.41 -22.19
C LYS A 388 11.95 8.54 -22.16
N SER A 389 11.80 7.66 -21.18
CA SER A 389 10.63 6.78 -21.08
C SER A 389 9.33 7.48 -20.67
N ILE A 390 9.42 8.69 -20.12
CA ILE A 390 8.29 9.53 -19.74
C ILE A 390 8.18 10.82 -20.58
N GLY A 391 9.04 10.98 -21.59
CA GLY A 391 9.01 12.12 -22.51
C GLY A 391 9.43 13.46 -21.89
N LEU A 392 10.04 13.46 -20.70
CA LEU A 392 10.58 14.67 -20.09
C LEU A 392 12.07 14.84 -20.43
N THR A 393 12.51 16.10 -20.53
CA THR A 393 13.90 16.45 -20.82
C THR A 393 14.82 16.12 -19.65
N TYR A 394 16.10 15.83 -19.93
CA TYR A 394 17.16 15.80 -18.94
C TYR A 394 18.22 16.82 -19.33
N SER A 395 18.59 17.72 -18.44
CA SER A 395 19.57 18.79 -18.70
C SER A 395 21.00 18.28 -18.87
N GLY A 396 21.28 17.02 -18.50
CA GLY A 396 22.63 16.49 -18.39
C GLY A 396 23.29 16.77 -17.04
N LYS A 397 22.57 17.40 -16.10
CA LYS A 397 23.03 17.64 -14.73
C LYS A 397 21.98 17.19 -13.73
N PHE A 398 22.44 16.53 -12.67
CA PHE A 398 21.58 16.09 -11.59
C PHE A 398 22.08 16.60 -10.24
N GLU A 399 21.16 16.63 -9.29
CA GLU A 399 21.41 16.82 -7.87
C GLU A 399 20.60 15.79 -7.07
N PHE A 400 20.85 15.70 -5.76
CA PHE A 400 20.04 14.88 -4.85
C PHE A 400 19.30 15.79 -3.88
N VAL A 401 18.00 15.57 -3.76
CA VAL A 401 17.12 16.43 -2.97
C VAL A 401 16.34 15.62 -1.95
N GLU A 402 16.05 16.26 -0.82
CA GLU A 402 15.27 15.67 0.26
C GLU A 402 13.80 15.50 -0.15
N THR A 403 13.24 14.35 0.22
CA THR A 403 11.85 14.00 -0.06
C THR A 403 11.23 13.30 1.14
N GLU A 404 9.91 13.46 1.29
CA GLU A 404 9.15 12.68 2.25
C GLU A 404 7.85 12.15 1.66
N MET A 405 7.46 10.97 2.13
CA MET A 405 6.28 10.25 1.68
C MET A 405 5.51 9.68 2.88
N PHE A 406 4.21 9.90 2.89
CA PHE A 406 3.27 9.60 3.97
C PHE A 406 2.47 8.35 3.64
N TRP A 407 2.46 7.40 4.56
CA TRP A 407 1.73 6.15 4.47
C TRP A 407 0.80 6.07 5.67
N ARG A 408 -0.52 6.02 5.43
CA ARG A 408 -1.47 5.82 6.53
C ARG A 408 -1.21 4.48 7.19
N VAL A 409 -1.20 4.47 8.52
CA VAL A 409 -1.16 3.25 9.33
C VAL A 409 -2.60 2.84 9.62
N ASN A 410 -3.02 1.65 9.17
CA ASN A 410 -4.41 1.19 9.33
C ASN A 410 -4.52 -0.23 9.90
N HIS A 411 -3.44 -1.00 9.90
CA HIS A 411 -3.39 -2.35 10.44
C HIS A 411 -2.53 -2.41 11.71
N GLU A 412 -2.32 -3.60 12.25
CA GLU A 412 -1.68 -3.84 13.55
C GLU A 412 -2.47 -3.21 14.70
N VAL A 413 -3.81 -3.23 14.60
CA VAL A 413 -4.69 -2.69 15.63
C VAL A 413 -4.44 -3.44 16.93
N SER A 414 -4.08 -2.69 17.97
CA SER A 414 -3.78 -3.24 19.31
C SER A 414 -5.04 -3.50 20.12
N ALA A 415 -4.91 -4.37 21.12
CA ALA A 415 -5.96 -4.63 22.08
C ALA A 415 -6.42 -3.35 22.83
N PRO A 416 -7.68 -3.27 23.29
CA PRO A 416 -8.24 -2.05 23.90
C PRO A 416 -7.46 -1.55 25.13
N ASP A 417 -6.86 -2.46 25.90
CA ASP A 417 -6.03 -2.14 27.06
C ASP A 417 -4.70 -1.46 26.66
N MET A 418 -4.20 -1.74 25.45
CA MET A 418 -3.00 -1.13 24.86
C MET A 418 -3.29 0.14 24.04
N ALA A 419 -4.55 0.51 23.83
CA ALA A 419 -4.91 1.77 23.17
C ALA A 419 -4.40 2.99 23.96
N LEU A 420 -4.08 4.07 23.26
CA LEU A 420 -3.59 5.31 23.87
C LEU A 420 -4.56 5.81 24.96
N LYS A 421 -4.00 6.23 26.08
CA LYS A 421 -4.70 6.81 27.23
C LYS A 421 -4.59 8.34 27.19
N CYS A 422 -5.38 8.99 28.03
CA CYS A 422 -5.42 10.46 28.14
C CYS A 422 -4.01 11.06 28.31
N THR A 423 -3.19 10.47 29.20
CA THR A 423 -1.85 10.94 29.54
C THR A 423 -0.80 10.68 28.46
N ASP A 424 -1.10 9.88 27.43
CA ASP A 424 -0.20 9.73 26.30
C ASP A 424 -0.19 10.99 25.42
N CYS A 425 -1.32 11.69 25.34
CA CYS A 425 -1.48 12.93 24.55
C CYS A 425 -1.47 14.20 25.42
N HIS A 426 -2.07 14.13 26.61
CA HIS A 426 -2.30 15.29 27.48
C HIS A 426 -1.41 15.25 28.74
N GLN A 427 -1.44 16.33 29.53
CA GLN A 427 -0.68 16.46 30.79
C GLN A 427 0.84 16.22 30.66
N GLY A 428 1.43 16.61 29.53
CA GLY A 428 2.85 16.39 29.23
C GLY A 428 3.15 15.11 28.46
N GLY A 429 2.11 14.40 28.00
CA GLY A 429 2.24 13.35 26.99
C GLY A 429 2.90 13.86 25.70
N SER A 430 3.58 12.94 24.99
CA SER A 430 4.38 13.25 23.80
C SER A 430 3.81 12.70 22.50
N ARG A 431 2.61 12.10 22.52
CA ARG A 431 1.99 11.55 21.31
C ARG A 431 1.67 12.63 20.28
N LEU A 432 1.06 13.73 20.72
CA LEU A 432 0.62 14.80 19.82
C LEU A 432 1.50 16.04 19.97
N ASP A 433 2.07 16.50 18.85
CA ASP A 433 2.72 17.82 18.79
C ASP A 433 1.64 18.89 18.56
N TRP A 434 1.11 19.41 19.67
CA TRP A 434 0.01 20.38 19.67
C TRP A 434 0.29 21.59 18.77
N LYS A 435 1.51 22.12 18.78
CA LYS A 435 1.90 23.27 17.96
C LYS A 435 1.88 22.95 16.48
N LYS A 436 2.43 21.79 16.07
CA LYS A 436 2.34 21.34 14.67
C LYS A 436 0.91 21.09 14.22
N LEU A 437 0.03 20.67 15.14
CA LEU A 437 -1.39 20.46 14.88
C LEU A 437 -2.23 21.76 14.92
N GLY A 438 -1.60 22.91 15.16
CA GLY A 438 -2.25 24.22 15.15
C GLY A 438 -2.89 24.64 16.47
N TYR A 439 -2.62 23.94 17.57
CA TYR A 439 -3.00 24.34 18.92
C TYR A 439 -1.88 25.12 19.60
N ASP A 440 -2.23 26.15 20.37
CA ASP A 440 -1.24 26.94 21.10
C ASP A 440 -0.63 26.16 22.29
N VAL A 441 -1.45 25.32 22.90
CA VAL A 441 -1.16 24.48 24.07
C VAL A 441 -1.99 23.19 24.01
N ASP A 442 -1.76 22.29 24.96
CA ASP A 442 -2.65 21.16 25.25
C ASP A 442 -4.10 21.66 25.40
N PRO A 443 -5.05 21.19 24.57
CA PRO A 443 -6.42 21.70 24.55
C PRO A 443 -7.27 21.25 25.75
N ALA A 444 -6.78 20.31 26.57
CA ALA A 444 -7.52 19.79 27.71
C ALA A 444 -7.02 20.43 29.03
N PRO A 445 -7.90 21.12 29.79
CA PRO A 445 -7.55 21.61 31.13
C PRO A 445 -7.19 20.46 32.07
N LYS A 446 -6.11 20.62 32.84
CA LYS A 446 -5.64 19.57 33.78
C LYS A 446 -6.75 19.06 34.72
N GLU A 447 -7.59 19.97 35.20
CA GLU A 447 -8.70 19.68 36.11
C GLU A 447 -9.77 18.78 35.48
N GLU A 448 -10.03 18.91 34.18
CA GLU A 448 -10.97 18.06 33.47
C GLU A 448 -10.42 16.65 33.29
N ILE A 449 -9.13 16.53 32.96
CA ILE A 449 -8.47 15.23 32.80
C ILE A 449 -8.44 14.48 34.14
N ASP A 450 -8.08 15.16 35.24
CA ASP A 450 -8.02 14.55 36.57
C ASP A 450 -9.41 14.04 37.05
N LYS A 451 -10.50 14.68 36.60
CA LYS A 451 -11.87 14.23 36.87
C LYS A 451 -12.18 12.90 36.17
N TYR A 452 -11.76 12.74 34.91
CA TYR A 452 -11.99 11.53 34.12
C TYR A 452 -11.04 10.37 34.45
N MET A 453 -9.85 10.65 34.99
CA MET A 453 -8.90 9.62 35.43
C MET A 453 -9.28 8.97 36.77
N LYS A 454 -10.15 9.62 37.57
CA LYS A 454 -10.65 9.10 38.86
C LYS A 454 -11.92 8.24 38.72
N GLN A 455 -12.51 8.22 37.52
CA GLN A 455 -13.69 7.43 37.16
C GLN A 455 -13.26 6.28 36.25
#